data_AF-A0A951BFB9-F1
#
_entry.id   AF-A0A951BFB9-F1
#
_cell.length_a   1.000
_cell.length_b   1.000
_cell.length_c   1.000
_cell.angle_alpha   90.00
_cell.angle_beta   90.00
_cell.angle_gamma   90.00
#
_symmetry.space_group_name_H-M   'P 1'
#
loop_
_entity.id
_entity.type
_entity.pdbx_description
1 polymer ?
#
loop_
_entity_poly.entity_id
_entity_poly.type
_entity_poly.pdbx_seq_one_letter_code
_entity_poly.pdbx_strand_id
1 'polypeptide(L)' 'MATRRLGVIMNGVTGRMGTNQHLVRSILAIKAEGGCRLADGTRVMPDP' A
#
# COMPACT_ATOMS: atom_id res chain seq x y z
N MET A 1 -5.22 18.59 4.17
CA MET A 1 -5.50 17.14 4.05
C MET A 1 -4.33 16.39 4.66
N ALA A 2 -4.59 15.54 5.65
CA ALA A 2 -3.53 14.79 6.34
C ALA A 2 -3.30 13.44 5.65
N THR A 3 -2.03 13.05 5.52
CA THR A 3 -1.63 11.71 5.08
C THR A 3 -1.18 10.90 6.28
N ARG A 4 -1.80 9.75 6.51
CA ARG A 4 -1.44 8.81 7.58
C ARG A 4 -0.59 7.70 6.98
N ARG A 5 0.61 7.47 7.52
CA ARG A 5 1.41 6.29 7.15
C ARG A 5 0.88 5.05 7.86
N LEU A 6 0.79 3.95 7.13
CA LEU A 6 0.41 2.64 7.66
C LEU A 6 1.55 1.66 7.39
N GLY A 7 2.26 1.27 8.44
CA GLY A 7 3.25 0.19 8.35
C GLY A 7 2.55 -1.15 8.14
N VAL A 8 2.97 -1.91 7.12
CA VAL A 8 2.39 -3.20 6.76
C VAL A 8 3.50 -4.23 6.66
N ILE A 9 3.53 -5.21 7.56
CA ILE A 9 4.51 -6.30 7.44
C ILE A 9 4.05 -7.29 6.36
N MET A 10 4.82 -7.40 5.29
CA MET A 10 4.50 -8.28 4.16
C MET A 10 5.25 -9.63 4.24
N ASN A 11 4.78 -10.56 5.07
CA ASN A 11 5.37 -11.90 5.17
C ASN A 11 5.17 -12.72 3.88
N GLY A 12 6.21 -13.42 3.43
CA GLY A 12 6.18 -14.27 2.22
C GLY A 12 6.13 -13.50 0.89
N VAL A 13 6.35 -12.17 0.91
CA VAL A 13 6.24 -11.31 -0.28
C VAL A 13 7.26 -11.62 -1.37
N THR A 14 8.35 -12.30 -1.04
CA THR A 14 9.39 -12.70 -2.01
C THR A 14 8.97 -13.85 -2.93
N GLY A 15 7.86 -14.53 -2.64
CA GLY A 15 7.32 -15.57 -3.52
C GLY A 15 6.72 -14.99 -4.81
N ARG A 16 6.58 -15.82 -5.87
CA ARG A 16 6.07 -15.39 -7.19
C ARG A 16 4.74 -14.65 -7.11
N MET A 17 3.78 -15.16 -6.33
CA MET A 17 2.48 -14.50 -6.14
C MET A 17 2.62 -13.26 -5.26
N GLY A 18 3.37 -13.37 -4.15
CA GLY A 18 3.68 -12.28 -3.22
C GLY A 18 4.20 -11.02 -3.90
N THR A 19 5.27 -11.17 -4.68
CA THR A 19 5.94 -10.05 -5.33
C THR A 19 5.06 -9.44 -6.39
N ASN A 20 4.49 -10.27 -7.29
CA ASN A 20 3.76 -9.75 -8.44
C ASN A 20 2.39 -9.19 -8.06
N GLN A 21 1.59 -9.93 -7.28
CA GLN A 21 0.20 -9.58 -7.03
C GLN A 21 0.05 -8.64 -5.83
N HIS A 22 0.74 -8.93 -4.73
CA HIS A 22 0.53 -8.21 -3.47
C HIS A 22 1.46 -6.99 -3.33
N LEU A 23 2.74 -7.10 -3.70
CA LEU A 23 3.65 -5.96 -3.62
C LEU A 23 3.52 -5.04 -4.83
N VAL A 24 3.88 -5.52 -6.03
CA VAL A 24 3.98 -4.69 -7.24
C VAL A 24 2.62 -4.19 -7.71
N ARG A 25 1.67 -5.10 -7.95
CA ARG A 25 0.36 -4.73 -8.51
C ARG A 25 -0.64 -4.18 -7.49
N SER A 26 -0.34 -4.26 -6.19
CA SER A 26 -1.22 -3.74 -5.14
C SER A 26 -0.55 -2.66 -4.30
N ILE A 27 0.32 -2.99 -3.34
CA ILE A 27 0.85 -2.00 -2.39
C ILE A 27 1.63 -0.87 -3.07
N LEU A 28 2.51 -1.19 -4.01
CA LEU A 28 3.27 -0.19 -4.75
C LEU A 28 2.39 0.62 -5.72
N ALA A 29 1.38 0.00 -6.33
CA ALA A 29 0.40 0.70 -7.16
C ALA A 29 -0.39 1.73 -6.34
N ILE A 30 -0.92 1.34 -5.17
CA ILE A 30 -1.61 2.25 -4.24
C ILE A 30 -0.69 3.40 -3.82
N LYS A 31 0.59 3.11 -3.54
CA LYS A 31 1.59 4.13 -3.19
C LYS A 31 1.83 5.11 -4.35
N ALA A 32 1.89 4.62 -5.59
CA ALA A 32 2.03 5.45 -6.80
C ALA A 32 0.80 6.32 -7.07
N GLU A 33 -0.41 5.85 -6.73
CA GLU A 33 -1.67 6.61 -6.81
C GLU A 33 -1.84 7.67 -5.69
N GLY A 34 -0.82 7.82 -4.83
CA GLY A 34 -0.83 8.78 -3.73
C GLY A 34 -1.57 8.28 -2.49
N GLY A 35 -1.78 6.97 -2.35
CA GLY A 35 -2.41 6.33 -1.20
C GLY A 35 -3.93 6.23 -1.29
N CYS A 36 -4.51 5.42 -0.40
CA CYS A 36 -5.95 5.16 -0.37
C CYS A 36 -6.71 6.35 0.25
N ARG A 37 -7.74 6.84 -0.43
CA ARG A 37 -8.61 7.92 0.07
C ARG A 37 -9.66 7.35 1.02
N LEU A 38 -9.80 7.95 2.19
CA LEU A 38 -10.84 7.61 3.16
C LEU A 38 -12.08 8.51 3.02
N ALA A 39 -13.19 8.08 3.61
CA ALA A 39 -14.46 8.81 3.58
C ALA A 39 -14.37 10.20 4.25
N ASP A 40 -13.50 10.35 5.24
CA ASP A 40 -13.21 11.62 5.92
C ASP A 40 -12.34 12.59 5.10
N GLY A 41 -11.95 12.19 3.88
CA GLY A 41 -11.10 12.99 2.99
C GLY A 41 -9.61 12.92 3.30
N THR A 42 -9.18 12.16 4.32
CA THR A 42 -7.76 11.87 4.56
C THR A 42 -7.25 10.79 3.61
N ARG A 43 -5.92 10.64 3.54
CA ARG A 43 -5.27 9.56 2.77
C ARG A 43 -4.45 8.65 3.67
N VAL A 44 -4.47 7.36 3.37
CA VAL A 44 -3.61 6.36 3.99
C VAL A 44 -2.53 5.98 2.99
N MET A 45 -1.27 6.12 3.41
CA MET A 45 -0.10 5.75 2.66
C MET A 45 0.46 4.42 3.21
N PRO A 46 0.33 3.31 2.48
CA PRO A 46 0.95 2.05 2.88
C PRO A 46 2.48 2.15 2.84
N ASP A 47 3.13 1.55 3.84
CA ASP A 47 4.59 1.40 3.92
C ASP A 47 4.89 -0.09 4.21
N PRO A 48 5.20 -0.89 3.18
CA PRO A 48 5.43 -2.33 3.29
C PRO A 48 6.77 -2.72 3.92
#